data_AF-A0A7W1ZEB3-F1
#
_entry.id   AF-A0A7W1ZEB3-F1
#
_cell.length_a   1.000
_cell.length_b   1.000
_cell.length_c   1.000
_cell.angle_alpha   90.00
_cell.angle_beta   90.00
_cell.angle_gamma   90.00
#
_symmetry.space_group_name_H-M   'P 1'
#
loop_
_entity.id
_entity.type
_entity.pdbx_description
1 polymer ?
#
loop_
_entity_poly.entity_id
_entity_poly.type
_entity_poly.pdbx_seq_one_letter_code
_entity_poly.pdbx_strand_id
1 'polypeptide(L)'
;MGFIPISIADYVEINLRINPRDKAQVITDNLIKAISDFRNGIKCECGNNIWEIGSAFTENSCFTCITGDRFPSDDYEIDEVIR
;
A
#
# COMPACT_ATOMS: atom_id res chain seq x y z
N MET A 1 -1.85 -11.72 -13.43
CA MET A 1 -1.69 -11.94 -11.99
C MET A 1 -1.15 -10.65 -11.42
N GLY A 2 -1.85 -10.10 -10.44
CA GLY A 2 -1.55 -8.82 -9.81
C GLY A 2 -2.14 -8.84 -8.40
N PHE A 3 -2.06 -7.71 -7.71
CA PHE A 3 -2.58 -7.57 -6.35
C PHE A 3 -4.05 -7.97 -6.22
N ILE A 4 -4.40 -8.41 -5.02
CA ILE A 4 -5.77 -8.62 -4.60
C ILE A 4 -6.36 -7.25 -4.23
N PRO A 5 -7.40 -6.75 -4.94
CA PRO A 5 -7.98 -5.45 -4.64
C PRO A 5 -8.67 -5.46 -3.27
N ILE A 6 -8.45 -4.41 -2.49
CA ILE A 6 -9.10 -4.20 -1.18
C ILE A 6 -9.48 -2.72 -1.00
N SER A 7 -10.52 -2.44 -0.22
CA SER A 7 -10.83 -1.06 0.15
C SER A 7 -9.91 -0.59 1.30
N ILE A 8 -9.73 0.72 1.44
CA ILE A 8 -9.00 1.31 2.58
C ILE A 8 -9.61 0.85 3.91
N ALA A 9 -10.94 0.83 4.02
CA ALA A 9 -11.64 0.46 5.24
C ALA A 9 -11.37 -0.99 5.64
N ASP A 10 -11.48 -1.92 4.67
CA ASP A 10 -11.27 -3.35 4.92
C ASP A 10 -9.80 -3.63 5.29
N TYR A 11 -8.85 -2.97 4.62
CA TYR A 11 -7.44 -3.12 4.96
C TYR A 11 -7.13 -2.61 6.37
N VAL A 12 -7.66 -1.44 6.75
CA VAL A 12 -7.49 -0.88 8.11
C VAL A 12 -8.06 -1.84 9.16
N GLU A 13 -9.22 -2.45 8.90
CA GLU A 13 -9.79 -3.44 9.82
C GLU A 13 -8.88 -4.66 9.99
N ILE A 14 -8.38 -5.23 8.88
CA ILE A 14 -7.45 -6.37 8.91
C ILE A 14 -6.17 -5.99 9.66
N ASN A 15 -5.59 -4.83 9.39
CA ASN A 15 -4.37 -4.39 10.06
C ASN A 15 -4.58 -4.24 11.57
N LEU A 16 -5.70 -3.67 12.02
CA LEU A 16 -5.99 -3.51 13.45
C LEU A 16 -6.25 -4.84 14.17
N ARG A 17 -6.79 -5.85 13.47
CA ARG A 17 -6.92 -7.21 14.03
C ARG A 17 -5.56 -7.86 14.27
N ILE A 18 -4.60 -7.64 13.37
CA ILE A 18 -3.24 -8.19 13.46
C ILE A 18 -2.37 -7.35 14.42
N ASN A 19 -2.54 -6.02 14.39
CA ASN A 19 -1.77 -5.02 15.14
C ASN A 19 -2.71 -4.13 15.99
N PRO A 20 -3.25 -4.62 17.13
CA PRO A 20 -4.26 -3.88 17.91
C PRO A 20 -3.77 -2.58 18.56
N ARG A 21 -2.46 -2.33 18.55
CA ARG A 21 -1.86 -1.11 19.10
C ARG A 21 -1.78 0.02 18.08
N ASP A 22 -1.96 -0.29 16.80
CA ASP A 22 -1.98 0.71 15.76
C ASP A 22 -3.22 1.59 15.87
N LYS A 23 -3.15 2.77 15.28
CA LYS A 23 -4.25 3.73 15.30
C LYS A 23 -4.89 3.76 13.92
N ALA A 24 -6.17 3.43 13.85
CA ALA A 24 -6.97 3.44 12.61
C ALA A 24 -6.73 4.71 11.78
N GLN A 25 -6.82 5.86 12.43
CA GLN A 25 -6.64 7.16 11.78
C GLN A 25 -5.25 7.34 11.15
N VAL A 26 -4.19 6.91 11.85
CA VAL A 26 -2.80 7.04 11.33
C VAL A 26 -2.62 6.16 10.09
N ILE A 27 -3.16 4.93 10.11
CA ILE A 27 -3.09 4.02 8.96
C ILE A 27 -3.85 4.63 7.76
N THR A 28 -5.07 5.10 8.00
CA THR A 28 -5.89 5.73 6.95
C THR A 28 -5.20 6.96 6.35
N ASP A 29 -4.66 7.85 7.18
CA ASP A 29 -3.98 9.06 6.72
C ASP A 29 -2.73 8.72 5.89
N ASN A 30 -1.96 7.71 6.31
CA ASN A 30 -0.80 7.25 5.56
C ASN A 30 -1.18 6.62 4.21
N LEU A 31 -2.25 5.83 4.15
CA LEU A 31 -2.76 5.25 2.90
C LEU A 31 -3.24 6.34 1.94
N ILE A 32 -4.00 7.32 2.43
CA ILE A 32 -4.45 8.47 1.62
C ILE A 32 -3.25 9.24 1.07
N LYS A 33 -2.22 9.45 1.90
CA LYS A 33 -0.98 10.08 1.46
C LYS A 33 -0.29 9.26 0.36
N ALA A 34 -0.13 7.95 0.54
CA ALA A 34 0.50 7.08 -0.45
C ALA A 34 -0.26 7.10 -1.79
N ILE A 35 -1.59 7.04 -1.77
CA ILE A 35 -2.44 7.14 -2.97
C ILE A 35 -2.27 8.51 -3.66
N SER A 36 -2.20 9.60 -2.88
CA SER A 36 -1.93 10.94 -3.40
C SER A 36 -0.55 11.01 -4.07
N ASP A 37 0.47 10.44 -3.44
CA ASP A 37 1.84 10.39 -3.96
C ASP A 37 1.91 9.60 -5.27
N PHE A 38 1.25 8.45 -5.35
CA PHE A 38 1.10 7.68 -6.58
C PHE A 38 0.44 8.51 -7.69
N ARG A 39 -0.68 9.19 -7.39
CA ARG A 39 -1.40 10.06 -8.34
C ARG A 39 -0.57 11.23 -8.84
N ASN A 40 0.33 11.74 -8.00
CA ASN A 40 1.28 12.78 -8.36
C ASN A 40 2.48 12.23 -9.17
N GLY A 41 2.49 10.93 -9.47
CA GLY A 41 3.53 10.29 -10.27
C GLY A 41 4.82 10.06 -9.50
N ILE A 42 4.79 10.06 -8.17
CA ILE A 42 5.94 9.67 -7.36
C ILE A 42 6.24 8.20 -7.61
N LYS A 43 7.52 7.90 -7.76
CA LYS A 43 8.03 6.57 -8.07
C LYS A 43 9.02 6.12 -7.01
N CYS A 44 9.18 4.82 -6.91
CA CYS A 44 10.29 4.22 -6.19
C CYS A 44 11.61 4.61 -6.86
N GLU A 45 12.71 4.60 -6.10
CA GLU A 45 14.05 4.90 -6.60
C GLU A 45 14.48 4.01 -7.77
N CYS A 46 13.96 2.78 -7.86
CA CYS A 46 14.21 1.88 -8.98
C CYS A 46 13.43 2.22 -10.27
N GLY A 47 12.53 3.22 -10.23
CA GLY A 47 11.71 3.67 -11.36
C GLY A 47 10.34 2.99 -11.48
N ASN A 48 10.04 2.00 -10.63
CA ASN A 48 8.72 1.39 -10.56
C ASN A 48 7.70 2.29 -9.85
N ASN A 49 6.41 2.03 -10.11
CA ASN A 49 5.34 2.64 -9.31
C ASN A 49 5.48 2.20 -7.86
N ILE A 50 5.11 3.08 -6.94
CA ILE A 50 5.07 2.74 -5.51
C ILE A 50 3.97 1.71 -5.26
N TRP A 51 4.12 0.95 -4.17
CA TRP A 51 3.09 0.04 -3.65
C TRP A 51 2.45 0.75 -2.47
N GLU A 52 1.20 1.18 -2.59
CA GLU A 52 0.59 2.18 -1.71
C GLU A 52 0.38 1.63 -0.31
N ILE A 53 -0.06 0.37 -0.20
CA ILE A 53 -0.16 -0.32 1.08
C ILE A 53 1.20 -0.38 1.76
N GLY A 54 2.26 -0.82 1.06
CA GLY A 54 3.60 -0.86 1.63
C GLY A 54 4.12 0.53 1.98
N SER A 55 3.86 1.52 1.11
CA SER A 55 4.36 2.89 1.26
C SER A 55 3.74 3.63 2.42
N ALA A 56 2.55 3.22 2.86
CA ALA A 56 1.94 3.71 4.09
C ALA A 56 2.78 3.38 5.36
N PHE A 57 3.71 2.42 5.27
CA PHE A 57 4.55 1.98 6.38
C PHE A 57 6.07 2.15 6.14
N THR A 58 6.53 2.11 4.89
CA THR A 58 7.96 2.00 4.56
C THR A 58 8.43 3.02 3.51
N GLU A 59 7.86 4.22 3.52
CA GLU A 59 8.15 5.29 2.54
C GLU A 59 7.75 4.92 1.11
N ASN A 60 7.85 5.86 0.15
CA ASN A 60 7.36 5.74 -1.23
C ASN A 60 8.16 4.72 -2.08
N SER A 61 8.03 3.44 -1.75
CA SER A 61 8.77 2.32 -2.32
C SER A 61 7.84 1.34 -3.05
N CYS A 62 8.37 0.66 -4.07
CA CYS A 62 7.62 -0.35 -4.80
C CYS A 62 7.62 -1.69 -4.07
N PHE A 63 6.66 -2.56 -4.42
CA PHE A 63 6.53 -3.90 -3.85
C PHE A 63 7.84 -4.68 -3.85
N THR A 64 8.52 -4.77 -5.00
CA THR A 64 9.79 -5.52 -5.10
C THR A 64 10.90 -4.95 -4.23
N CYS A 65 10.97 -3.64 -4.05
CA CYS A 65 11.96 -3.03 -3.15
C CYS A 65 11.65 -3.28 -1.67
N ILE A 66 10.36 -3.39 -1.32
CA ILE A 66 9.91 -3.64 0.05
C ILE A 66 10.04 -5.13 0.41
N THR A 67 9.59 -6.03 -0.45
CA THR A 67 9.46 -7.47 -0.15
C THR A 67 10.61 -8.31 -0.72
N GLY A 68 11.30 -7.81 -1.74
CA GLY A 68 12.22 -8.61 -2.56
C GLY A 68 11.53 -9.53 -3.57
N ASP A 69 10.19 -9.56 -3.61
CA ASP A 69 9.40 -10.42 -4.49
C ASP A 69 9.00 -9.68 -5.79
N ARG A 70 8.77 -10.45 -6.84
CA ARG A 70 8.37 -10.00 -8.17
C ARG A 70 6.88 -10.21 -8.43
N PHE A 71 6.20 -11.07 -7.68
CA PHE A 71 4.82 -11.47 -7.96
C PHE A 71 3.90 -11.15 -6.79
N PRO A 72 3.04 -10.11 -6.91
CA PRO A 72 2.16 -9.70 -5.83
C PRO A 72 0.82 -10.45 -5.81
N SER A 73 0.76 -11.68 -6.33
CA SER A 73 -0.52 -12.38 -6.54
C SER A 73 -1.28 -12.71 -5.25
N ASP A 74 -0.58 -12.73 -4.13
CA ASP A 74 -1.11 -13.06 -2.80
C ASP A 74 -1.16 -11.82 -1.88
N ASP A 75 -0.79 -10.65 -2.40
CA ASP A 75 -0.69 -9.40 -1.67
C ASP A 75 -1.83 -8.46 -2.02
N TYR A 76 -2.25 -7.66 -1.03
CA TYR A 76 -3.29 -6.67 -1.22
C TYR A 76 -2.75 -5.40 -1.88
N GLU A 77 -3.64 -4.70 -2.60
CA GLU A 77 -3.49 -3.29 -2.96
C GLU A 77 -4.86 -2.60 -2.99
N ILE A 78 -4.88 -1.30 -2.73
CA ILE A 78 -6.06 -0.48 -2.71
C ILE A 78 -6.73 -0.47 -4.09
N ASP A 79 -8.02 -0.79 -4.12
CA ASP A 79 -8.82 -0.89 -5.34
C ASP A 79 -8.86 0.41 -6.16
N GLU A 80 -8.70 1.56 -5.51
CA GLU A 80 -8.67 2.89 -6.12
C GLU A 80 -7.48 3.12 -7.07
N VAL A 81 -6.36 2.41 -6.89
CA VAL A 81 -5.14 2.58 -7.70
C VAL A 81 -4.91 1.46 -8.72
N ILE A 82 -5.68 0.36 -8.64
CA ILE A 82 -5.64 -0.74 -9.62
C ILE A 82 -6.48 -0.44 -10.88
N ARG A 83 -7.31 0.61 -10.87
CA ARG A 83 -8.29 0.93 -11.92
C ARG A 83 -7.70 1.43 -13.23
#